data_AF-A0A2D9JQA3-F1
#
_entry.id   AF-A0A2D9JQA3-F1
#
_cell.length_a   1.000
_cell.length_b   1.000
_cell.length_c   1.000
_cell.angle_alpha   90.00
_cell.angle_beta   90.00
_cell.angle_gamma   90.00
#
_symmetry.space_group_name_H-M   'P 1'
#
loop_
_entity.id
_entity.type
_entity.pdbx_description
1 polymer ?
#
loop_
_entity_poly.entity_id
_entity_poly.type
_entity_poly.pdbx_seq_one_letter_code
_entity_poly.pdbx_strand_id
1 'polypeptide(L)'
;MSREYLLLLRFAILNIAALGLLALAWQQGWVEFVLSNDVTRLTLIILAVFVIGWGLCIHKIWHCSRQLNAVTNPDIDDERVHWYQQLATQSAPHARGAVADCLRARLYARISVDRTIANQLVILGLIGTVIGFIIALSGVNAETISQVDAIGPMVSTLLQGMSVALFTMLVGAIFHVWLNMCYQILATGTVNLTNAIIERAEEPEFFATLRVDL
;
A
#
# COMPACT_ATOMS: atom_id res chain seq x y z
N MET A 1 -0.63 -27.94 11.50
CA MET A 1 0.45 -26.94 11.37
C MET A 1 -0.15 -25.56 11.27
N SER A 2 0.17 -24.69 12.22
CA SER A 2 -0.44 -23.39 12.51
C SER A 2 -0.39 -22.41 11.33
N ARG A 3 -1.57 -22.03 10.80
CA ARG A 3 -1.72 -20.98 9.78
C ARG A 3 -1.71 -19.55 10.36
N GLU A 4 -1.32 -19.39 11.62
CA GLU A 4 -1.51 -18.18 12.42
C GLU A 4 -0.67 -16.97 11.98
N TYR A 5 0.30 -17.14 11.07
CA TYR A 5 1.20 -16.06 10.66
C TYR A 5 1.45 -15.95 9.15
N LEU A 6 0.76 -16.72 8.31
CA LEU A 6 1.03 -16.75 6.86
C LEU A 6 0.85 -15.38 6.19
N LEU A 7 -0.11 -14.58 6.66
CA LEU A 7 -0.37 -13.23 6.15
C LEU A 7 0.72 -12.25 6.54
N LEU A 8 1.10 -12.24 7.81
CA LEU A 8 2.20 -11.41 8.32
C LEU A 8 3.53 -11.81 7.67
N LEU A 9 3.78 -13.10 7.46
CA LEU A 9 4.96 -13.60 6.80
C LEU A 9 5.05 -13.12 5.34
N ARG A 10 3.98 -13.28 4.56
CA ARG A 10 3.94 -12.80 3.16
C ARG A 10 4.18 -11.30 3.08
N PHE A 11 3.56 -10.54 3.98
CA PHE A 11 3.76 -9.09 4.06
C PHE A 11 5.20 -8.74 4.48
N ALA A 12 5.76 -9.43 5.47
CA ALA A 12 7.12 -9.19 5.93
C ALA A 12 8.15 -9.51 4.85
N ILE A 13 8.02 -10.66 4.17
CA ILE A 13 8.91 -11.04 3.05
C ILE A 13 8.89 -9.97 1.96
N LEU A 14 7.70 -9.51 1.58
CA LEU A 14 7.56 -8.47 0.55
C LEU A 14 8.25 -7.16 0.96
N ASN A 15 8.02 -6.70 2.19
CA ASN A 15 8.62 -5.45 2.66
C ASN A 15 10.12 -5.55 2.88
N ILE A 16 10.62 -6.68 3.38
CA ILE A 16 12.06 -6.92 3.52
C ILE A 16 12.72 -6.94 2.15
N ALA A 17 12.14 -7.62 1.16
CA ALA A 17 12.66 -7.62 -0.20
C ALA A 17 12.68 -6.21 -0.82
N ALA A 18 11.58 -5.47 -0.68
CA ALA A 18 11.48 -4.09 -1.20
C ALA A 18 12.44 -3.12 -0.48
N LEU A 19 12.58 -3.22 0.84
CA LEU A 19 13.56 -2.46 1.61
C LEU A 19 15.00 -2.86 1.24
N GLY A 20 15.24 -4.14 0.95
CA GLY A 20 16.53 -4.62 0.45
C GLY A 20 16.90 -3.98 -0.89
N LEU A 21 15.96 -3.92 -1.84
CA LEU A 21 16.15 -3.22 -3.11
C LEU A 21 16.39 -1.73 -2.91
N LEU A 22 15.65 -1.09 -2.00
CA LEU A 22 15.84 0.32 -1.66
C LEU A 22 17.22 0.57 -1.03
N ALA A 23 17.69 -0.33 -0.15
CA ALA A 23 19.01 -0.25 0.45
C ALA A 23 20.12 -0.42 -0.60
N LEU A 24 19.95 -1.30 -1.58
CA LEU A 24 20.89 -1.42 -2.70
C LEU A 24 20.92 -0.14 -3.55
N ALA A 25 19.76 0.45 -3.83
CA ALA A 25 19.68 1.73 -4.54
C ALA A 25 20.35 2.86 -3.75
N TRP A 26 20.22 2.86 -2.42
CA TRP A 26 20.92 3.79 -1.53
C TRP A 26 22.44 3.59 -1.59
N GLN A 27 22.92 2.35 -1.51
CA GLN A 27 24.35 2.06 -1.60
C GLN A 27 24.97 2.48 -2.95
N GLN A 28 24.20 2.44 -4.03
CA GLN A 28 24.63 2.95 -5.34
C GLN A 28 24.54 4.47 -5.48
N GLY A 29 24.06 5.19 -4.45
CA GLY A 29 23.89 6.64 -4.46
C GLY A 29 22.72 7.12 -5.33
N TRP A 30 21.84 6.21 -5.78
CA TRP A 30 20.70 6.58 -6.63
C TRP A 30 19.68 7.41 -5.86
N VAL A 31 19.52 7.16 -4.57
CA VAL A 31 18.58 7.91 -3.72
C VAL A 31 19.07 9.35 -3.55
N GLU A 32 20.34 9.53 -3.20
CA GLU A 32 20.97 10.85 -3.10
C GLU A 32 20.93 11.59 -4.44
N PHE A 33 21.21 10.88 -5.55
CA PHE A 33 21.16 11.45 -6.89
C PHE A 33 19.75 11.95 -7.26
N VAL A 34 18.71 11.19 -6.95
CA VAL A 34 17.32 11.62 -7.18
C VAL A 34 16.99 12.85 -6.34
N LEU A 35 17.37 12.87 -5.06
CA LEU A 35 17.08 13.96 -4.15
C LEU A 35 17.87 15.24 -4.45
N SER A 36 19.11 15.12 -4.92
CA SER A 36 19.94 16.28 -5.26
C SER A 36 19.51 16.96 -6.56
N ASN A 37 18.93 16.21 -7.49
CA ASN A 37 18.47 16.74 -8.78
C ASN A 37 17.02 17.25 -8.75
N ASP A 38 16.26 16.92 -7.70
CA ASP A 38 14.90 17.45 -7.54
C ASP A 38 14.86 18.81 -6.84
N VAL A 39 14.93 19.88 -7.63
CA VAL A 39 14.82 21.27 -7.14
C VAL A 39 13.44 21.56 -6.54
N THR A 40 12.40 20.91 -7.04
CA THR A 40 11.00 21.17 -6.65
C THR A 40 10.63 20.55 -5.31
N ARG A 41 11.43 19.60 -4.83
CA ARG A 41 11.18 18.79 -3.63
C ARG A 41 9.88 17.99 -3.69
N LEU A 42 9.33 17.76 -4.90
CA LEU A 42 8.13 16.94 -5.09
C LEU A 42 8.38 15.48 -4.70
N THR A 43 9.59 14.98 -4.93
CA THR A 43 10.01 13.64 -4.52
C THR A 43 9.85 13.43 -3.01
N LEU A 44 10.11 14.46 -2.19
CA LEU A 44 9.91 14.39 -0.74
C LEU A 44 8.42 14.33 -0.37
N ILE A 45 7.56 15.02 -1.11
CA ILE A 45 6.10 14.95 -0.92
C ILE A 45 5.60 13.55 -1.28
N ILE A 46 6.06 13.00 -2.41
CA ILE A 46 5.75 11.62 -2.84
C ILE A 46 6.20 10.62 -1.77
N LEU A 47 7.41 10.78 -1.22
CA LEU A 47 7.92 9.96 -0.13
C LEU A 47 7.05 10.08 1.14
N ALA A 48 6.65 11.28 1.53
CA ALA A 48 5.80 11.49 2.70
C ALA A 48 4.45 10.79 2.56
N VAL A 49 3.79 10.94 1.39
CA VAL A 49 2.52 10.25 1.08
C VAL A 49 2.71 8.73 1.09
N PHE A 50 3.83 8.23 0.56
CA PHE A 50 4.16 6.82 0.60
C PHE A 50 4.30 6.31 2.04
N VAL A 51 5.08 6.99 2.89
CA VAL A 51 5.30 6.60 4.29
C VAL A 51 3.98 6.56 5.07
N ILE A 52 3.09 7.54 4.85
CA ILE A 52 1.75 7.56 5.45
C ILE A 52 0.94 6.34 5.00
N GLY A 53 0.87 6.07 3.68
CA GLY A 53 0.15 4.91 3.15
C GLY A 53 0.73 3.58 3.64
N TRP A 54 2.05 3.50 3.76
CA TRP A 54 2.76 2.33 4.23
C TRP A 54 2.48 2.05 5.72
N GLY A 55 2.51 3.10 6.56
CA GLY A 55 2.16 3.00 7.98
C GLY A 55 0.71 2.56 8.20
N LEU A 56 -0.23 3.09 7.40
CA LEU A 56 -1.63 2.66 7.44
C LEU A 56 -1.81 1.19 7.05
N CYS A 57 -1.10 0.74 6.00
CA CYS A 57 -1.07 -0.67 5.60
C CYS A 57 -0.56 -1.57 6.73
N ILE A 58 0.57 -1.22 7.37
CA ILE A 58 1.12 -1.98 8.50
C ILE A 58 0.10 -2.10 9.63
N HIS A 59 -0.49 -0.97 10.04
CA HIS A 59 -1.46 -0.94 11.13
C HIS A 59 -2.68 -1.81 10.83
N LYS A 60 -3.23 -1.73 9.62
CA LYS A 60 -4.39 -2.54 9.19
C LYS A 60 -4.06 -4.03 9.09
N ILE A 61 -2.88 -4.39 8.60
CA ILE A 61 -2.44 -5.78 8.50
C ILE A 61 -2.26 -6.39 9.88
N TRP A 62 -1.67 -5.65 10.82
CA TRP A 62 -1.51 -6.12 12.19
C TRP A 62 -2.87 -6.37 12.86
N HIS A 63 -3.81 -5.44 12.71
CA HIS A 63 -5.18 -5.61 13.18
C HIS A 63 -5.89 -6.80 12.51
N CYS A 64 -5.81 -6.94 11.19
CA CYS A 64 -6.44 -8.04 10.46
C CYS A 64 -5.87 -9.39 10.87
N SER A 65 -4.55 -9.48 11.09
CA SER A 65 -3.90 -10.71 11.55
C SER A 65 -4.33 -11.08 12.96
N ARG A 66 -4.42 -10.11 13.88
CA ARG A 66 -4.89 -10.34 15.25
C ARG A 66 -6.34 -10.84 15.25
N GLN A 67 -7.22 -10.23 14.45
CA GLN A 67 -8.60 -10.66 14.32
C GLN A 67 -8.73 -12.08 13.74
N LEU A 68 -7.92 -12.43 12.73
CA LEU A 68 -7.91 -13.79 12.17
C LEU A 68 -7.45 -14.83 13.19
N ASN A 69 -6.46 -14.48 14.02
CA ASN A 69 -5.98 -15.37 15.07
C ASN A 69 -7.00 -15.53 16.20
N ALA A 70 -7.74 -14.49 16.60
CA ALA A 70 -8.85 -14.61 17.56
C ALA A 70 -10.03 -15.44 17.01
N VAL A 71 -10.29 -15.36 15.70
CA VAL A 71 -11.26 -16.26 15.02
C VAL A 71 -10.76 -17.70 14.92
N THR A 72 -9.46 -17.97 15.10
CA THR A 72 -8.93 -19.34 15.04
C THR A 72 -8.74 -19.92 16.44
N ASN A 73 -8.27 -19.11 17.39
CA ASN A 73 -7.96 -19.47 18.76
C ASN A 73 -8.86 -18.69 19.75
N PRO A 74 -9.80 -19.35 20.45
CA PRO A 74 -10.73 -18.71 21.38
C PRO A 74 -10.09 -18.08 22.63
N ASP A 75 -8.82 -18.41 22.93
CA ASP A 75 -8.12 -17.92 24.11
C ASP A 75 -7.70 -16.43 23.97
N ILE A 76 -7.78 -15.90 22.75
CA ILE A 76 -7.52 -14.49 22.45
C ILE A 76 -8.86 -13.76 22.38
N ASP A 77 -9.20 -13.04 23.44
CA ASP A 77 -10.40 -12.21 23.51
C ASP A 77 -10.24 -10.95 22.63
N ASP A 78 -11.09 -10.82 21.62
CA ASP A 78 -11.19 -9.61 20.78
C ASP A 78 -12.67 -9.25 20.61
N GLU A 79 -13.07 -8.14 21.25
CA GLU A 79 -14.45 -7.63 21.29
C GLU A 79 -15.10 -7.53 19.90
N ARG A 80 -14.32 -7.17 18.87
CA ARG A 80 -14.84 -7.04 17.50
C ARG A 80 -15.13 -8.40 16.87
N VAL A 81 -14.32 -9.40 17.15
CA VAL A 81 -14.54 -10.78 16.68
C VAL A 81 -15.78 -11.37 17.34
N HIS A 82 -15.95 -11.14 18.64
CA HIS A 82 -17.17 -11.53 19.34
C HIS A 82 -18.42 -10.86 18.75
N TRP A 83 -18.36 -9.56 18.46
CA TRP A 83 -19.44 -8.87 17.74
C TRP A 83 -19.75 -9.51 16.38
N TYR A 84 -18.73 -9.84 15.57
CA TYR A 84 -18.95 -10.46 14.25
C TYR A 84 -19.53 -11.87 14.36
N GLN A 85 -19.02 -12.68 15.30
CA GLN A 85 -19.53 -14.02 15.55
C GLN A 85 -20.97 -13.97 16.05
N GLN A 86 -21.28 -13.07 16.98
CA GLN A 86 -22.62 -12.87 17.52
C GLN A 86 -23.61 -12.43 16.43
N LEU A 87 -23.22 -11.48 15.58
CA LEU A 87 -24.05 -11.04 14.45
C LEU A 87 -24.34 -12.20 13.47
N ALA A 88 -23.34 -13.06 13.21
CA ALA A 88 -23.50 -14.21 12.32
C ALA A 88 -24.33 -15.34 12.96
N THR A 89 -24.18 -15.61 14.26
CA THR A 89 -24.94 -16.66 14.97
C THR A 89 -26.38 -16.25 15.26
N GLN A 90 -26.65 -14.98 15.55
CA GLN A 90 -28.00 -14.46 15.76
C GLN A 90 -28.80 -14.32 14.45
N SER A 91 -28.12 -14.35 13.31
CA SER A 91 -28.77 -14.30 12.00
C SER A 91 -29.36 -15.68 11.63
N ALA A 92 -30.57 -15.66 11.05
CA ALA A 92 -31.21 -16.88 10.57
C ALA A 92 -30.30 -17.61 9.55
N PRO A 93 -30.32 -18.96 9.48
CA PRO A 93 -29.38 -19.73 8.66
C PRO A 93 -29.32 -19.27 7.20
N HIS A 94 -30.47 -18.95 6.60
CA HIS A 94 -30.60 -18.44 5.23
C HIS A 94 -30.14 -16.98 5.03
N ALA A 95 -29.90 -16.21 6.10
CA ALA A 95 -29.44 -14.82 6.05
C ALA A 95 -27.92 -14.66 6.30
N ARG A 96 -27.22 -15.74 6.71
CA ARG A 96 -25.78 -15.70 7.04
C ARG A 96 -24.90 -15.32 5.86
N GLY A 97 -25.24 -15.79 4.65
CA GLY A 97 -24.56 -15.38 3.42
C GLY A 97 -24.70 -13.87 3.11
N ALA A 98 -25.86 -13.29 3.37
CA ALA A 98 -26.06 -11.84 3.18
C ALA A 98 -25.25 -11.02 4.20
N VAL A 99 -25.18 -11.47 5.45
CA VAL A 99 -24.36 -10.82 6.50
C VAL A 99 -22.87 -10.90 6.17
N ALA A 100 -22.42 -12.02 5.63
CA ALA A 100 -21.06 -12.20 5.13
C ALA A 100 -20.70 -11.19 4.03
N ASP A 101 -21.58 -11.01 3.06
CA ASP A 101 -21.37 -10.08 1.96
C ASP A 101 -21.33 -8.63 2.45
N CYS A 102 -22.20 -8.26 3.39
CA CYS A 102 -22.17 -6.95 4.05
C CYS A 102 -20.88 -6.74 4.85
N LEU A 103 -20.42 -7.75 5.59
CA LEU A 103 -19.17 -7.69 6.36
C LEU A 103 -17.96 -7.54 5.43
N ARG A 104 -17.91 -8.33 4.36
CA ARG A 104 -16.90 -8.23 3.30
C ARG A 104 -16.88 -6.82 2.74
N ALA A 105 -18.03 -6.29 2.32
CA ALA A 105 -18.14 -4.93 1.78
C ALA A 105 -17.60 -3.86 2.74
N ARG A 106 -17.91 -3.95 4.05
CA ARG A 106 -17.40 -3.00 5.06
C ARG A 106 -15.89 -3.10 5.26
N LEU A 107 -15.33 -4.30 5.28
CA LEU A 107 -13.89 -4.53 5.40
C LEU A 107 -13.16 -3.98 4.17
N TYR A 108 -13.66 -4.31 2.96
CA TYR A 108 -13.12 -3.79 1.70
C TYR A 108 -13.18 -2.27 1.61
N ALA A 109 -14.29 -1.66 2.06
CA ALA A 109 -14.42 -0.20 2.10
C ALA A 109 -13.40 0.47 3.04
N ARG A 110 -12.95 -0.21 4.10
CA ARG A 110 -11.93 0.33 5.02
C ARG A 110 -10.51 0.24 4.46
N ILE A 111 -10.20 -0.86 3.77
CA ILE A 111 -8.88 -1.07 3.14
C ILE A 111 -8.75 -0.33 1.81
N SER A 112 -9.85 0.07 1.16
CA SER A 112 -9.82 0.80 -0.11
C SER A 112 -9.08 2.14 -0.02
N VAL A 113 -9.03 2.75 1.18
CA VAL A 113 -8.27 3.98 1.44
C VAL A 113 -6.79 3.80 1.09
N ASP A 114 -6.19 2.64 1.35
CA ASP A 114 -4.78 2.39 1.05
C ASP A 114 -4.52 2.36 -0.46
N ARG A 115 -5.46 1.76 -1.21
CA ARG A 115 -5.42 1.76 -2.68
C ARG A 115 -5.57 3.16 -3.25
N THR A 116 -6.44 3.98 -2.67
CA THR A 116 -6.59 5.38 -3.07
C THR A 116 -5.31 6.16 -2.84
N ILE A 117 -4.65 6.00 -1.70
CA ILE A 117 -3.36 6.64 -1.41
C ILE A 117 -2.30 6.18 -2.41
N ALA A 118 -2.24 4.88 -2.72
CA ALA A 118 -1.33 4.37 -3.75
C ALA A 118 -1.55 5.10 -5.08
N ASN A 119 -2.80 5.17 -5.57
CA ASN A 119 -3.12 5.84 -6.84
C ASN A 119 -2.75 7.33 -6.85
N GLN A 120 -2.81 8.02 -5.71
CA GLN A 120 -2.37 9.42 -5.61
C GLN A 120 -0.87 9.58 -5.86
N LEU A 121 -0.03 8.58 -5.56
CA LEU A 121 1.41 8.64 -5.85
C LEU A 121 1.70 8.75 -7.34
N VAL A 122 0.91 8.07 -8.18
CA VAL A 122 1.04 8.17 -9.64
C VAL A 122 0.63 9.55 -10.12
N ILE A 123 -0.48 10.08 -9.59
CA ILE A 123 -0.95 11.43 -9.94
C ILE A 123 0.08 12.48 -9.53
N LEU A 124 0.69 12.35 -8.35
CA LEU A 124 1.79 13.22 -7.92
C LEU A 124 3.02 13.10 -8.84
N GLY A 125 3.35 11.89 -9.28
CA GLY A 125 4.39 11.67 -10.29
C GLY A 125 4.10 12.38 -11.61
N LEU A 126 2.85 12.31 -12.10
CA LEU A 126 2.39 13.03 -13.30
C LEU A 126 2.39 14.56 -13.12
N ILE A 127 2.07 15.06 -11.94
CA ILE A 127 2.20 16.49 -11.64
C ILE A 127 3.68 16.91 -11.73
N GLY A 128 4.58 16.08 -11.23
CA GLY A 128 6.02 16.30 -11.34
C GLY A 128 6.51 16.30 -12.80
N THR A 129 5.94 15.49 -13.69
CA THR A 129 6.30 15.56 -15.13
C THR A 129 5.89 16.88 -15.75
N VAL A 130 4.68 17.36 -15.46
CA VAL A 130 4.20 18.65 -15.95
C VAL A 130 5.09 19.78 -15.44
N ILE A 131 5.42 19.79 -14.15
CA ILE A 131 6.28 20.83 -13.55
C ILE A 131 7.70 20.75 -14.12
N GLY A 132 8.26 19.55 -14.29
CA GLY A 132 9.57 19.37 -14.90
C GLY A 132 9.62 19.87 -16.35
N PHE A 133 8.57 19.62 -17.14
CA PHE A 133 8.48 20.19 -18.49
C PHE A 133 8.34 21.71 -18.49
N ILE A 134 7.58 22.29 -17.55
CA ILE A 134 7.49 23.75 -17.39
C ILE A 134 8.88 24.33 -17.10
N ILE A 135 9.65 23.73 -16.20
CA ILE A 135 11.01 24.16 -15.89
C ILE A 135 11.91 24.01 -17.13
N ALA A 136 11.86 22.87 -17.81
CA ALA A 136 12.69 22.61 -18.98
C ALA A 136 12.48 23.66 -20.08
N LEU A 137 11.22 23.98 -20.38
CA LEU A 137 10.85 24.95 -21.40
C LEU A 137 11.08 26.40 -20.96
N SER A 138 11.11 26.69 -19.65
CA SER A 138 11.34 28.04 -19.14
C SER A 138 12.71 28.62 -19.51
N GLY A 139 13.70 27.75 -19.77
CA GLY A 139 15.04 28.16 -20.20
C GLY A 139 15.17 28.44 -21.70
N VAL A 140 14.15 28.14 -22.51
CA VAL A 140 14.20 28.28 -23.96
C VAL A 140 13.73 29.68 -24.37
N ASN A 141 14.65 30.53 -24.80
CA ASN A 141 14.35 31.84 -25.36
C ASN A 141 14.65 31.87 -26.86
N ALA A 142 13.59 32.03 -27.68
CA ALA A 142 13.64 32.02 -29.14
C ALA A 142 14.57 33.09 -29.75
N GLU A 143 14.74 34.22 -29.07
CA GLU A 143 15.52 35.35 -29.59
C GLU A 143 17.03 35.15 -29.44
N THR A 144 17.45 34.36 -28.45
CA THR A 144 18.87 34.11 -28.13
C THR A 144 19.39 32.76 -28.66
N ILE A 145 18.57 31.98 -29.36
CA ILE A 145 18.94 30.63 -29.88
C ILE A 145 20.15 30.68 -30.82
N SER A 146 20.34 31.78 -31.55
CA SER A 146 21.45 31.95 -32.49
C SER A 146 22.78 32.30 -31.82
N GLN A 147 22.78 32.65 -30.53
CA GLN A 147 24.00 32.99 -29.78
C GLN A 147 24.59 31.74 -29.14
N VAL A 148 25.82 31.38 -29.52
CA VAL A 148 26.53 30.20 -29.00
C VAL A 148 26.66 30.24 -27.47
N ASP A 149 26.80 31.43 -26.89
CA ASP A 149 26.95 31.63 -25.44
C ASP A 149 25.66 31.30 -24.66
N ALA A 150 24.49 31.39 -25.30
CA ALA A 150 23.19 31.11 -24.67
C ALA A 150 22.82 29.62 -24.69
N ILE A 151 23.52 28.80 -25.49
CA ILE A 151 23.20 27.38 -25.66
C ILE A 151 23.47 26.59 -24.38
N GLY A 152 24.59 26.83 -23.71
CA GLY A 152 24.98 26.12 -22.47
C GLY A 152 23.92 26.26 -21.37
N PRO A 153 23.56 27.48 -20.96
CA PRO A 153 22.51 27.72 -19.96
C PRO A 153 21.13 27.14 -20.36
N MET A 154 20.78 27.22 -21.64
CA MET A 154 19.52 26.67 -22.15
C MET A 154 19.48 25.14 -22.01
N VAL A 155 20.55 24.45 -22.41
CA VAL A 155 20.69 22.99 -22.25
C VAL A 155 20.67 22.60 -20.77
N SER A 156 21.35 23.36 -19.91
CA SER A 156 21.35 23.08 -18.47
C SER A 156 19.93 23.13 -17.88
N THR A 157 19.13 24.14 -18.24
CA THR A 157 17.75 24.29 -17.76
C THR A 157 16.84 23.18 -18.29
N LEU A 158 17.01 22.82 -19.57
CA LEU A 158 16.31 21.70 -20.20
C LEU A 158 16.60 20.37 -19.47
N LEU A 159 17.88 20.08 -19.23
CA LEU A 159 18.30 18.87 -18.52
C LEU A 159 17.77 18.84 -17.08
N GLN A 160 17.79 19.98 -16.40
CA GLN A 160 17.26 20.11 -15.05
C GLN A 160 15.77 19.80 -15.00
N GLY A 161 14.95 20.45 -15.84
CA GLY A 161 13.50 20.20 -15.87
C GLY A 161 13.15 18.78 -16.30
N MET A 162 13.88 18.22 -17.27
CA MET A 162 13.72 16.82 -17.67
C MET A 162 14.06 15.85 -16.53
N SER A 163 15.12 16.12 -15.76
CA SER A 163 15.51 15.27 -14.63
C SER A 163 14.42 15.23 -13.55
N VAL A 164 13.84 16.40 -13.19
CA VAL A 164 12.73 16.49 -12.24
C VAL A 164 11.56 15.64 -12.74
N ALA A 165 11.15 15.81 -14.01
CA ALA A 165 10.04 15.07 -14.58
C ALA A 165 10.23 13.54 -14.51
N LEU A 166 11.41 13.06 -14.94
CA LEU A 166 11.70 11.63 -14.99
C LEU A 166 11.78 11.02 -13.58
N PHE A 167 12.43 11.69 -12.64
CA PHE A 167 12.59 11.15 -11.28
C PHE A 167 11.28 11.16 -10.49
N THR A 168 10.49 12.23 -10.54
CA THR A 168 9.21 12.27 -9.82
C THR A 168 8.24 11.20 -10.34
N MET A 169 8.24 10.95 -11.65
CA MET A 169 7.43 9.90 -12.26
C MET A 169 7.90 8.51 -11.83
N LEU A 170 9.21 8.27 -11.89
CA LEU A 170 9.81 6.98 -11.52
C LEU A 170 9.52 6.65 -10.05
N VAL A 171 9.77 7.59 -9.13
CA VAL A 171 9.54 7.39 -7.70
C VAL A 171 8.05 7.17 -7.41
N GLY A 172 7.16 7.97 -8.01
CA GLY A 172 5.72 7.81 -7.87
C GLY A 172 5.23 6.43 -8.33
N ALA A 173 5.75 5.93 -9.46
CA ALA A 173 5.40 4.61 -9.98
C ALA A 173 5.93 3.47 -9.11
N ILE A 174 7.19 3.53 -8.66
CA ILE A 174 7.79 2.50 -7.80
C ILE A 174 7.01 2.39 -6.47
N PHE A 175 6.73 3.52 -5.83
CA PHE A 175 5.99 3.55 -4.57
C PHE A 175 4.52 3.14 -4.74
N HIS A 176 3.88 3.49 -5.87
CA HIS A 176 2.54 2.98 -6.21
C HIS A 176 2.53 1.46 -6.27
N VAL A 177 3.46 0.85 -7.01
CA VAL A 177 3.55 -0.60 -7.17
C VAL A 177 3.75 -1.26 -5.80
N TRP A 178 4.67 -0.74 -4.99
CA TRP A 178 4.93 -1.27 -3.65
C TRP A 178 3.67 -1.21 -2.77
N LEU A 179 3.04 -0.05 -2.61
CA LEU A 179 1.82 0.05 -1.80
C LEU A 179 0.67 -0.81 -2.36
N ASN A 180 0.54 -0.89 -3.68
CA ASN A 180 -0.50 -1.71 -4.29
C ASN A 180 -0.28 -3.21 -4.02
N MET A 181 0.96 -3.68 -3.99
CA MET A 181 1.26 -5.07 -3.58
C MET A 181 0.92 -5.30 -2.10
N CYS A 182 1.26 -4.36 -1.21
CA CYS A 182 0.88 -4.40 0.21
C CYS A 182 -0.66 -4.48 0.38
N TYR A 183 -1.39 -3.67 -0.39
CA TYR A 183 -2.85 -3.67 -0.41
C TYR A 183 -3.41 -5.01 -0.88
N GLN A 184 -2.85 -5.64 -1.92
CA GLN A 184 -3.35 -6.94 -2.40
C GLN A 184 -3.21 -8.05 -1.35
N ILE A 185 -2.12 -8.05 -0.58
CA ILE A 185 -1.95 -8.97 0.55
C ILE A 185 -3.02 -8.73 1.60
N LEU A 186 -3.25 -7.47 1.98
CA LEU A 186 -4.29 -7.10 2.96
C LEU A 186 -5.70 -7.49 2.47
N ALA A 187 -6.03 -7.25 1.20
CA ALA A 187 -7.29 -7.64 0.61
C ALA A 187 -7.53 -9.16 0.70
N THR A 188 -6.52 -9.97 0.39
CA THR A 188 -6.58 -11.42 0.55
C THR A 188 -6.85 -11.83 2.00
N GLY A 189 -6.24 -11.12 2.97
CA GLY A 189 -6.48 -11.36 4.40
C GLY A 189 -7.90 -11.04 4.85
N THR A 190 -8.49 -9.96 4.35
CA THR A 190 -9.88 -9.62 4.69
C THR A 190 -10.89 -10.65 4.19
N VAL A 191 -10.64 -11.28 3.04
CA VAL A 191 -11.46 -12.39 2.53
C VAL A 191 -11.36 -13.60 3.43
N ASN A 192 -10.14 -14.00 3.78
CA ASN A 192 -9.90 -15.16 4.65
C ASN A 192 -10.56 -14.96 6.03
N LEU A 193 -10.48 -13.76 6.60
CA LEU A 193 -11.14 -13.41 7.85
C LEU A 193 -12.66 -13.56 7.75
N THR A 194 -13.25 -13.05 6.67
CA THR A 194 -14.70 -13.13 6.46
C THR A 194 -15.15 -14.59 6.34
N ASN A 195 -14.42 -15.41 5.57
CA ASN A 195 -14.73 -16.83 5.40
C ASN A 195 -14.61 -17.60 6.74
N ALA A 196 -13.54 -17.36 7.51
CA ALA A 196 -13.35 -18.02 8.80
C ALA A 196 -14.45 -17.69 9.82
N ILE A 197 -15.00 -16.47 9.79
CA ILE A 197 -16.14 -16.07 10.65
C ILE A 197 -17.41 -16.84 10.25
N ILE A 198 -17.65 -17.04 8.95
CA ILE A 198 -18.83 -17.75 8.44
C ILE A 198 -18.75 -19.24 8.73
N GLU A 199 -17.60 -19.86 8.44
CA GLU A 199 -17.37 -21.29 8.71
C GLU A 199 -17.68 -21.62 10.18
N ARG A 200 -17.21 -20.79 11.12
CA ARG A 200 -17.55 -20.92 12.55
C ARG A 200 -19.02 -20.70 12.89
N ALA A 201 -19.73 -19.86 12.13
CA ALA A 201 -21.16 -19.61 12.35
C ALA A 201 -22.04 -20.76 11.83
N GLU A 202 -21.59 -21.47 10.79
CA GLU A 202 -22.30 -22.61 10.19
C GLU A 202 -22.08 -23.93 10.94
N GLU A 203 -20.89 -24.18 11.49
CA GLU A 203 -20.57 -25.41 12.24
C GLU A 203 -20.17 -25.15 13.71
N PRO A 204 -21.13 -24.81 14.60
CA PRO A 204 -20.82 -24.54 16.00
C PRO A 204 -20.36 -25.78 16.80
N GLU A 205 -20.76 -27.00 16.41
CA GLU A 205 -20.48 -28.23 17.17
C GLU A 205 -19.19 -28.97 16.76
N PHE A 206 -18.74 -28.89 15.50
CA PHE A 206 -17.58 -29.64 14.99
C PHE A 206 -16.24 -29.23 15.64
N PHE A 207 -16.11 -27.98 16.08
CA PHE A 207 -14.91 -27.49 16.78
C PHE A 207 -15.01 -27.59 18.31
N ALA A 208 -16.18 -27.96 18.86
CA ALA A 208 -16.31 -28.31 20.27
C ALA A 208 -15.79 -29.74 20.54
N THR A 209 -15.91 -30.65 19.56
CA THR A 209 -15.42 -32.04 19.65
C THR A 209 -13.93 -32.19 19.40
N LEU A 210 -13.32 -31.33 18.57
CA LEU A 210 -11.85 -31.25 18.39
C LEU A 210 -11.09 -30.81 19.67
N ARG A 211 -11.81 -30.44 20.73
CA ARG A 211 -11.28 -30.09 22.07
C ARG A 211 -11.13 -31.30 23.00
N VAL A 212 -11.76 -32.44 22.72
CA VAL A 212 -11.71 -33.60 23.63
C VAL A 212 -10.53 -34.54 23.32
N ASP A 213 -9.98 -34.48 22.11
CA ASP A 213 -8.95 -35.41 21.63
C ASP A 213 -7.56 -34.79 21.37
N LEU A 214 -7.27 -33.61 21.94
CA LEU A 214 -5.92 -32.98 22.01
C LEU A 214 -5.62 -32.55 23.44
#